data_AF-A0A172TCN3-F1
#
_entry.id   AF-A0A172TCN3-F1
#
_cell.length_a   1.000
_cell.length_b   1.000
_cell.length_c   1.000
_cell.angle_alpha   90.00
_cell.angle_beta   90.00
_cell.angle_gamma   90.00
#
_symmetry.space_group_name_H-M   'P 1'
#
loop_
_entity.id
_entity.type
_entity.pdbx_description
1 polymer ?
#
loop_
_entity_poly.entity_id
_entity_poly.type
_entity_poly.pdbx_seq_one_letter_code
_entity_poly.pdbx_strand_id
1 'polypeptide(L)'
;MEARDNGDGLTSAALSAHLNLLQTQPGFVGAELLVSPAQPGLLLIASRWACPAPQLALPAGAKSWVFEVQESRGAVSGEWEGRGGR
;
A
#
# COMPACT_ATOMS: atom_id res chain seq x y z
N MET A 1 27.89 -15.68 10.71
CA MET A 1 27.45 -16.32 9.45
C MET A 1 26.48 -15.35 8.81
N GLU A 2 27.02 -14.43 8.01
CA GLU A 2 26.25 -13.36 7.38
C GLU A 2 25.38 -14.01 6.30
N ALA A 3 24.06 -13.92 6.47
CA ALA A 3 23.13 -14.33 5.45
C ALA A 3 23.40 -13.47 4.22
N ARG A 4 23.88 -14.12 3.17
CA ARG A 4 24.00 -13.50 1.85
C ARG A 4 22.61 -13.06 1.44
N ASP A 5 22.40 -11.75 1.39
CA ASP A 5 21.27 -11.11 0.73
C ASP A 5 21.38 -11.49 -0.76
N ASN A 6 20.83 -12.65 -1.11
CA ASN A 6 20.56 -12.98 -2.49
C ASN A 6 19.38 -12.09 -2.89
N GLY A 7 19.64 -11.05 -3.70
CA GLY A 7 18.71 -9.98 -4.07
C GLY A 7 17.46 -10.41 -4.85
N ASP A 8 16.65 -11.30 -4.27
CA ASP A 8 15.35 -11.79 -4.71
C ASP A 8 14.28 -11.59 -3.62
N GLY A 9 14.66 -10.97 -2.50
CA GLY A 9 13.76 -10.66 -1.40
C GLY A 9 12.98 -9.37 -1.66
N LEU A 10 11.67 -9.42 -1.48
CA LEU A 10 10.83 -8.24 -1.46
C LEU A 10 11.20 -7.38 -0.24
N THR A 11 11.96 -6.30 -0.46
CA THR A 11 12.44 -5.43 0.63
C THR A 11 11.42 -4.35 1.00
N SER A 12 11.49 -3.86 2.24
CA SER A 12 10.70 -2.70 2.67
C SER A 12 11.00 -1.45 1.83
N ALA A 13 12.26 -1.27 1.40
CA ALA A 13 12.66 -0.21 0.49
C ALA A 13 12.01 -0.34 -0.90
N ALA A 14 11.96 -1.55 -1.47
CA ALA A 14 11.30 -1.79 -2.75
C ALA A 14 9.80 -1.51 -2.69
N LEU A 15 9.14 -1.88 -1.58
CA LEU A 15 7.73 -1.56 -1.34
C LEU A 15 7.50 -0.06 -1.17
N SER A 16 8.38 0.64 -0.44
CA SER A 16 8.28 2.10 -0.29
C SER A 16 8.49 2.82 -1.63
N ALA A 17 9.41 2.36 -2.46
CA ALA A 17 9.60 2.89 -3.81
C ALA A 17 8.37 2.61 -4.69
N HIS A 18 7.76 1.43 -4.57
CA HIS A 18 6.53 1.10 -5.27
C HIS A 18 5.37 2.00 -4.83
N LEU A 19 5.18 2.26 -3.53
CA LEU A 19 4.21 3.25 -3.02
C LEU A 19 4.44 4.63 -3.63
N ASN A 20 5.70 5.04 -3.74
CA ASN A 20 6.04 6.30 -4.37
C ASN A 20 5.70 6.35 -5.86
N LEU A 21 5.65 5.22 -6.56
CA LEU A 21 5.20 5.14 -7.96
C LEU A 21 3.68 5.15 -8.07
N LEU A 22 2.96 4.56 -7.10
CA LEU A 22 1.49 4.55 -7.11
C LEU A 22 0.94 5.97 -7.00
N GLN A 23 1.52 6.81 -6.14
CA GLN A 23 1.06 8.18 -5.94
C GLN A 23 1.17 9.07 -7.19
N THR A 24 2.05 8.73 -8.13
CA THR A 24 2.23 9.52 -9.36
C THR A 24 1.27 9.12 -10.48
N GLN A 25 0.47 8.08 -10.27
CA GLN A 25 -0.41 7.55 -11.29
C GLN A 25 -1.76 8.29 -11.33
N PRO A 26 -2.38 8.40 -12.52
CA PRO A 26 -3.69 9.01 -12.66
C PRO A 26 -4.77 8.23 -11.89
N GLY A 27 -5.64 8.96 -11.21
CA GLY A 27 -6.74 8.37 -10.45
C GLY A 27 -6.33 7.76 -9.10
N PHE A 28 -5.09 7.91 -8.64
CA PHE A 28 -4.70 7.51 -7.29
C PHE A 28 -5.45 8.33 -6.23
N VAL A 29 -6.08 7.65 -5.26
CA VAL A 29 -6.81 8.28 -4.15
C VAL A 29 -6.03 8.18 -2.84
N GLY A 30 -5.34 7.07 -2.63
CA GLY A 30 -4.56 6.83 -1.42
C GLY A 30 -4.05 5.40 -1.35
N ALA A 31 -3.05 5.15 -0.50
CA ALA A 31 -2.58 3.81 -0.20
C ALA A 31 -2.05 3.70 1.23
N GLU A 32 -2.11 2.49 1.75
CA GLU A 32 -1.68 2.13 3.10
C GLU A 32 -0.67 0.97 3.01
N LEU A 33 0.47 1.12 3.69
CA LEU A 33 1.41 0.02 3.92
C LEU A 33 1.02 -0.69 5.21
N LEU A 34 0.68 -1.96 5.07
CA LEU A 34 0.19 -2.79 6.15
C LEU A 34 1.21 -3.88 6.47
N VAL A 35 1.35 -4.17 7.76
CA VAL A 35 2.12 -5.30 8.28
C VAL A 35 1.17 -6.24 8.99
N SER A 36 1.42 -7.55 8.96
CA SER A 36 0.60 -8.52 9.69
C SER A 36 1.29 -8.92 11.00
N PRO A 37 0.75 -8.54 12.18
CA PRO A 37 1.32 -8.98 13.46
C PRO A 37 1.27 -10.50 13.64
N ALA A 38 0.27 -11.16 13.06
CA ALA A 38 0.09 -12.60 13.12
C ALA A 38 0.95 -13.38 12.10
N GLN A 39 1.54 -12.69 11.11
CA GLN A 39 2.38 -13.28 10.07
C GLN A 39 3.64 -12.43 9.87
N PRO A 40 4.69 -12.64 10.69
CA PRO A 40 5.91 -11.84 10.61
C PRO A 40 6.56 -11.96 9.23
N GLY A 41 6.93 -10.82 8.64
CA GLY A 41 7.50 -10.72 7.29
C GLY A 41 6.46 -10.54 6.18
N LEU A 42 5.16 -10.66 6.47
CA LEU A 42 4.12 -10.34 5.49
C LEU A 42 3.87 -8.82 5.45
N LEU A 43 4.07 -8.24 4.27
CA LEU A 43 3.82 -6.84 3.96
C LEU A 43 2.79 -6.73 2.84
N LEU A 44 1.87 -5.76 2.96
CA LEU A 44 0.77 -5.55 2.03
C LEU A 44 0.64 -4.06 1.70
N ILE A 45 0.39 -3.73 0.45
CA ILE A 45 -0.06 -2.38 0.05
C ILE A 45 -1.53 -2.47 -0.33
N ALA A 46 -2.37 -1.75 0.39
CA ALA A 46 -3.76 -1.52 -0.01
C ALA A 46 -3.84 -0.14 -0.68
N SER A 47 -4.21 -0.08 -1.96
CA SER A 47 -4.34 1.18 -2.70
C SER A 47 -5.77 1.37 -3.21
N ARG A 48 -6.23 2.63 -3.23
CA ARG A 48 -7.55 3.05 -3.70
C ARG A 48 -7.40 3.97 -4.90
N TRP A 49 -8.33 3.81 -5.83
CA TRP A 49 -8.30 4.48 -7.13
C TRP A 49 -9.69 5.00 -7.50
N ALA A 50 -9.75 6.19 -8.09
CA ALA A 50 -10.97 6.81 -8.63
C ALA A 50 -11.25 6.37 -10.08
N CYS A 51 -10.27 5.74 -10.73
CA CYS A 51 -10.33 5.17 -12.06
C CYS A 51 -9.86 3.70 -12.00
N PRO A 52 -10.04 2.89 -13.06
CA PRO A 52 -9.40 1.58 -13.14
C PRO A 52 -7.89 1.68 -12.85
N ALA A 53 -7.41 0.89 -11.89
CA ALA A 53 -6.01 0.93 -11.47
C ALA A 53 -5.09 0.59 -12.65
N PRO A 54 -4.03 1.38 -12.90
CA PRO A 54 -3.10 1.11 -13.99
C PRO A 54 -2.33 -0.19 -13.74
N GLN A 55 -2.00 -0.89 -14.82
CA GLN A 55 -1.16 -2.08 -14.74
C GLN A 55 0.30 -1.66 -14.58
N LEU A 56 0.84 -1.82 -13.37
CA LEU A 56 2.22 -1.47 -13.04
C LEU A 56 3.09 -2.72 -12.87
N ALA A 57 4.38 -2.59 -13.15
CA ALA A 57 5.34 -3.64 -12.85
C ALA A 57 5.44 -3.84 -11.33
N LEU A 58 5.30 -5.09 -10.90
CA LEU A 58 5.43 -5.47 -9.50
C LEU A 58 6.90 -5.67 -9.13
N PRO A 59 7.30 -5.35 -7.89
CA PRO A 59 8.59 -5.79 -7.36
C PRO A 59 8.74 -7.32 -7.46
N ALA A 60 9.98 -7.79 -7.61
CA ALA A 60 10.26 -9.23 -7.64
C ALA A 60 9.72 -9.92 -6.37
N GLY A 61 9.03 -11.05 -6.56
CA GLY A 61 8.38 -11.79 -5.47
C GLY A 61 7.03 -11.24 -5.00
N ALA A 62 6.59 -10.06 -5.50
CA ALA A 62 5.27 -9.52 -5.16
C ALA A 62 4.16 -10.16 -6.00
N LYS A 63 2.96 -10.15 -5.43
CA LYS A 63 1.72 -10.50 -6.11
C LYS A 63 0.72 -9.38 -5.91
N SER A 64 -0.11 -9.11 -6.91
CA SER A 64 -1.15 -8.08 -6.84
C SER A 64 -2.47 -8.61 -7.36
N TRP A 65 -3.55 -8.06 -6.81
CA TRP A 65 -4.91 -8.28 -7.25
C TRP A 65 -5.67 -6.95 -7.18
N VAL A 66 -6.63 -6.78 -8.08
CA VAL A 66 -7.49 -5.59 -8.13
C VAL A 66 -8.92 -6.03 -7.85
N PHE A 67 -9.62 -5.29 -7.02
CA PHE A 67 -10.99 -5.55 -6.62
C PHE A 67 -11.83 -4.28 -6.77
N GLU A 68 -13.10 -4.45 -7.12
CA GLU A 68 -14.08 -3.38 -7.09
C GLU A 68 -14.83 -3.41 -5.76
N VAL A 69 -14.95 -2.25 -5.11
CA VAL A 69 -15.73 -2.12 -3.87
C VAL A 69 -17.21 -2.14 -4.23
N GLN A 70 -17.91 -3.22 -3.88
CA GLN A 70 -19.36 -3.35 -4.11
C GLN A 70 -20.19 -2.67 -3.02
N GLU A 71 -19.68 -2.62 -1.78
CA GLU A 71 -20.33 -2.00 -0.65
C GLU A 71 -19.27 -1.50 0.35
N SER A 72 -19.47 -0.32 0.94
CA SER A 72 -18.60 0.23 1.99
C SER A 72 -19.44 0.57 3.21
N ARG A 73 -19.05 0.06 4.38
CA ARG A 73 -19.71 0.32 5.66
C ARG A 73 -18.74 0.94 6.65
N GLY A 74 -19.17 1.99 7.34
CA GLY A 74 -18.35 2.79 8.25
C GLY A 74 -17.86 4.08 7.59
N ALA A 75 -17.92 5.20 8.33
CA ALA A 75 -17.30 6.45 7.92
C ALA A 75 -15.79 6.34 8.17
N VAL A 76 -14.96 6.60 7.15
CA VAL A 76 -13.61 7.11 7.45
C VAL A 76 -13.87 8.46 8.07
N SER A 77 -13.71 8.59 9.39
CA SER A 77 -13.71 9.88 10.08
C SER A 77 -12.55 10.72 9.53
N GLY A 78 -12.76 11.34 8.39
CA GLY A 78 -12.12 12.60 8.06
C GLY A 78 -12.71 13.62 9.01
N GLU A 79 -11.95 13.94 10.06
CA GLU A 79 -11.89 15.24 10.75
C GLU A 79 -11.29 15.05 12.15
N TRP A 80 -9.96 14.95 12.20
CA TRP A 80 -9.24 15.42 13.39
C TRP A 80 -9.03 16.94 13.22
N GLU A 81 -10.12 17.71 13.18
CA GLU A 81 -10.03 19.16 13.42
C GLU A 81 -9.89 19.33 14.94
N GLY A 82 -8.66 19.14 15.42
CA GLY A 82 -8.23 19.59 16.73
C GLY A 82 -8.23 21.12 16.78
N ARG A 83 -9.42 21.73 16.85
CA ARG A 83 -9.59 23.04 17.48
C ARG A 83 -9.23 22.89 18.96
N GLY A 84 -7.96 23.04 19.29
CA GLY A 84 -7.58 23.78 20.49
C GLY A 84 -7.79 25.26 20.13
N GLY A 85 -8.80 25.96 20.63
CA GLY A 85 -9.03 26.09 22.06
C GLY A 85 -8.38 27.41 22.48
N ARG A 86 -9.08 28.49 22.10
CA ARG A 86 -9.02 29.90 22.49
C ARG A 86 -7.89 30.35 23.43
#